data_AF-A0A6G1RV29-F1
#
_entry.id   AF-A0A6G1RV29-F1
#
_cell.length_a   1.000
_cell.length_b   1.000
_cell.length_c   1.000
_cell.angle_alpha   90.00
_cell.angle_beta   90.00
_cell.angle_gamma   90.00
#
_symmetry.space_group_name_H-M   'P 1'
#
loop_
_entity.id
_entity.type
_entity.pdbx_description
1 polymer ?
#
loop_
_entity_poly.entity_id
_entity_poly.type
_entity_poly.pdbx_seq_one_letter_code
_entity_poly.pdbx_strand_id
1 'polypeptide(L)'
;GASAYILNYFLYIMWALCFAFLAVSLVRVFAPYACGSGIPEIKTILSGFIIRGYLGKWTLLIKTVTLVLVVSSGLSLGKEGPLVHVACCCGNFFSSLFSKYSKNEGKRREVLSAAAAAGVSVAFGAPIGEI
;
A
#
# COMPACT_ATOMS: atom_id res chain seq x y z
N GLY A 1 -20.12 24.16 26.05
CA GLY A 1 -20.84 23.43 27.11
C GLY A 1 -20.54 21.94 27.00
N ALA A 2 -20.55 21.20 28.10
CA ALA A 2 -20.21 19.77 28.16
C ALA A 2 -20.94 18.90 27.11
N SER A 3 -22.21 19.21 26.81
CA SER A 3 -23.00 18.55 25.76
C SER A 3 -22.41 18.68 24.36
N ALA A 4 -21.85 19.84 24.00
CA ALA A 4 -21.22 20.05 22.70
C ALA A 4 -19.93 19.22 22.55
N TYR A 5 -19.17 19.03 23.64
CA TYR A 5 -17.99 18.15 23.60
C TYR A 5 -18.37 16.69 23.40
N ILE A 6 -19.41 16.21 24.10
CA ILE A 6 -19.91 14.85 23.96
C ILE A 6 -20.43 14.60 22.53
N LEU A 7 -21.18 15.55 21.95
CA LEU A 7 -21.70 15.43 20.60
C LEU A 7 -20.57 15.41 19.54
N ASN A 8 -19.57 16.29 19.67
CA ASN A 8 -18.41 16.29 18.76
C ASN A 8 -17.62 14.98 18.86
N TYR A 9 -17.43 14.44 20.07
CA TYR A 9 -16.72 13.18 20.26
C TYR A 9 -17.49 12.00 19.64
N PHE A 10 -18.81 11.97 19.80
CA PHE A 10 -19.65 10.96 19.17
C PHE A 10 -19.60 11.04 17.63
N LEU A 11 -19.71 12.25 17.07
CA LEU A 11 -19.60 12.48 15.62
C LEU A 11 -18.23 12.05 15.08
N TYR A 12 -17.16 12.34 15.81
CA TYR A 12 -15.80 11.90 15.46
C TYR A 12 -15.70 10.37 15.37
N ILE A 13 -16.21 9.66 16.38
CA ILE A 13 -16.21 8.18 16.40
C ILE A 13 -17.04 7.62 15.23
N MET A 14 -18.24 8.17 14.99
CA MET A 14 -19.09 7.73 13.89
C MET A 14 -18.43 7.93 12.52
N TRP A 15 -17.76 9.06 12.33
CA TRP A 15 -17.04 9.36 11.09
C TRP A 15 -15.85 8.43 10.88
N ALA A 16 -15.06 8.20 11.93
CA ALA A 16 -13.93 7.26 11.92
C ALA A 16 -14.39 5.84 11.55
N LEU A 17 -15.45 5.34 12.18
CA LEU A 17 -16.00 4.02 11.90
C LEU A 17 -16.55 3.90 10.48
N CYS A 18 -17.22 4.93 9.98
CA CYS A 18 -17.75 4.95 8.61
C CYS A 18 -16.62 4.81 7.58
N PHE A 19 -15.55 5.59 7.71
CA PHE A 19 -14.40 5.51 6.81
C PHE A 19 -13.65 4.19 6.91
N ALA A 20 -13.46 3.67 8.13
CA ALA A 20 -12.83 2.37 8.32
C ALA A 20 -13.66 1.25 7.68
N PHE A 21 -14.98 1.26 7.85
CA PHE A 21 -15.89 0.29 7.25
C PHE A 21 -15.89 0.36 5.72
N LEU A 22 -15.91 1.56 5.15
CA LEU A 22 -15.83 1.78 3.71
C LEU A 22 -14.51 1.24 3.14
N ALA A 23 -13.39 1.54 3.81
CA ALA A 23 -12.06 1.08 3.42
C ALA A 23 -11.97 -0.46 3.41
N VAL A 24 -12.43 -1.12 4.48
CA VAL A 24 -12.43 -2.60 4.57
C VAL A 24 -13.34 -3.21 3.51
N SER A 25 -14.54 -2.66 3.33
CA SER A 25 -15.48 -3.12 2.30
C SER A 25 -14.87 -3.04 0.90
N LEU A 26 -14.18 -1.94 0.58
CA LEU A 26 -13.52 -1.75 -0.71
C LEU A 26 -12.43 -2.80 -0.97
N VAL A 27 -11.55 -3.05 0.01
CA VAL A 27 -10.50 -4.06 -0.11
C VAL A 27 -11.10 -5.45 -0.26
N ARG A 28 -12.09 -5.80 0.56
CA ARG A 28 -12.71 -7.13 0.57
C ARG A 28 -13.42 -7.47 -0.73
N VAL A 29 -14.09 -6.49 -1.34
CA VAL A 29 -14.88 -6.71 -2.56
C VAL A 29 -14.02 -6.65 -3.82
N PHE A 30 -13.09 -5.70 -3.92
CA PHE A 30 -12.40 -5.44 -5.18
C PHE A 30 -10.99 -6.05 -5.28
N ALA A 31 -10.22 -6.12 -4.18
CA ALA A 31 -8.86 -6.66 -4.20
C ALA A 31 -8.45 -7.24 -2.85
N PRO A 32 -8.81 -8.51 -2.55
CA PRO A 32 -8.40 -9.15 -1.30
C PRO A 32 -6.87 -9.23 -1.14
N TYR A 33 -6.13 -9.25 -2.25
CA TYR A 33 -4.65 -9.20 -2.26
C TYR A 33 -4.05 -7.87 -1.78
N ALA A 34 -4.84 -6.80 -1.71
CA ALA A 34 -4.38 -5.52 -1.16
C ALA A 34 -4.35 -5.51 0.38
N CYS A 35 -4.90 -6.55 1.03
CA CYS A 35 -4.95 -6.68 2.48
C CYS A 35 -3.54 -6.81 3.09
N GLY A 36 -3.32 -6.14 4.21
CA GLY A 36 -2.06 -6.20 4.95
C GLY A 36 -0.96 -5.28 4.42
N SER A 37 0.22 -5.41 5.04
CA SER A 37 1.38 -4.56 4.78
C SER A 37 1.92 -4.75 3.35
N GLY A 38 2.24 -6.00 2.99
CA GLY A 38 2.84 -6.36 1.71
C GLY A 38 4.36 -6.47 1.69
N ILE A 39 5.04 -6.09 2.77
CA ILE A 39 6.49 -6.28 2.92
C ILE A 39 6.89 -7.76 2.84
N PRO A 40 6.28 -8.73 3.57
CA PRO A 40 6.74 -10.10 3.51
C PRO A 40 6.57 -10.71 2.11
N GLU A 41 5.50 -10.34 1.39
CA GLU A 41 5.25 -10.77 0.02
C GLU A 41 6.20 -10.13 -0.98
N ILE A 42 6.57 -8.86 -0.81
CA ILE A 42 7.62 -8.22 -1.64
C ILE A 42 8.95 -8.93 -1.41
N LYS A 43 9.29 -9.26 -0.16
CA LYS A 43 10.51 -10.00 0.17
C LYS A 43 10.50 -11.39 -0.50
N THR A 44 9.39 -12.13 -0.49
CA THR A 44 9.32 -13.43 -1.18
C THR A 44 9.44 -13.29 -2.71
N ILE A 45 8.88 -12.24 -3.29
CA ILE A 45 9.03 -11.92 -4.72
C ILE A 45 10.49 -11.61 -5.08
N LEU A 46 11.18 -10.85 -4.24
CA LEU A 46 12.62 -10.56 -4.42
C LEU A 46 13.46 -11.84 -4.31
N SER A 47 13.14 -12.72 -3.37
CA SER A 47 13.87 -13.99 -3.15
C SER A 47 13.75 -15.00 -4.28
N GLY A 48 12.75 -14.90 -5.16
CA GLY A 48 12.50 -15.99 -6.11
C GLY A 48 11.08 -16.22 -6.52
N PHE A 49 10.13 -15.94 -5.63
CA PHE A 49 8.79 -16.50 -5.69
C PHE A 49 7.79 -15.50 -6.25
N ILE A 50 7.36 -15.71 -7.50
CA ILE A 50 6.44 -14.80 -8.17
C ILE A 50 5.00 -15.09 -7.72
N ILE A 51 4.44 -14.21 -6.89
CA ILE A 51 3.02 -14.24 -6.52
C ILE A 51 2.23 -13.51 -7.61
N ARG A 52 1.58 -14.27 -8.48
CA ARG A 52 0.76 -13.71 -9.58
C ARG A 52 -0.43 -12.94 -9.00
N GLY A 53 -0.66 -11.73 -9.51
CA GLY A 53 -1.77 -10.86 -9.09
C GLY A 53 -1.47 -9.94 -7.91
N TYR A 54 -0.37 -10.14 -7.17
CA TYR A 54 0.00 -9.30 -6.02
C TYR A 54 0.39 -7.87 -6.45
N LEU A 55 1.32 -7.77 -7.41
CA LEU A 55 1.78 -6.52 -8.05
C LEU A 55 0.83 -6.01 -9.16
N GLY A 56 -0.48 -6.25 -9.00
CA GLY A 56 -1.49 -5.89 -9.98
C GLY A 56 -1.75 -4.37 -10.05
N LYS A 57 -2.22 -3.90 -11.22
CA LYS A 57 -2.66 -2.50 -11.37
C LYS A 57 -3.90 -2.21 -10.52
N TRP A 58 -4.79 -3.19 -10.41
CA TRP A 58 -6.00 -3.10 -9.58
C TRP A 58 -5.67 -3.05 -8.10
N THR A 59 -4.74 -3.87 -7.61
CA THR A 59 -4.31 -3.85 -6.20
C THR A 59 -3.70 -2.50 -5.83
N LEU A 60 -2.90 -1.89 -6.71
CA LEU A 60 -2.36 -0.54 -6.53
C LEU A 60 -3.44 0.53 -6.36
N LEU A 61 -4.45 0.55 -7.24
CA LEU A 61 -5.53 1.55 -7.20
C LEU A 61 -6.36 1.41 -5.92
N ILE A 62 -6.75 0.19 -5.56
CA ILE A 62 -7.58 -0.03 -4.38
C ILE A 62 -6.79 0.24 -3.11
N LYS A 63 -5.51 -0.15 -3.06
CA LYS A 63 -4.65 0.06 -1.89
C LYS A 63 -4.37 1.54 -1.63
N THR A 64 -4.16 2.34 -2.66
CA THR A 64 -3.97 3.80 -2.52
C THR A 64 -5.23 4.49 -1.99
N VAL A 65 -6.41 4.20 -2.57
CA VAL A 65 -7.69 4.76 -2.10
C VAL A 65 -7.99 4.34 -0.66
N THR A 66 -7.81 3.06 -0.35
CA THR A 66 -8.03 2.52 1.00
C THR A 66 -7.09 3.15 2.02
N LEU A 67 -5.82 3.35 1.67
CA LEU A 67 -4.84 3.96 2.58
C LEU A 67 -5.26 5.39 2.96
N VAL A 68 -5.75 6.18 2.01
CA VAL A 68 -6.27 7.53 2.26
C VAL A 68 -7.48 7.49 3.20
N LEU A 69 -8.42 6.56 2.99
CA LEU A 69 -9.60 6.40 3.84
C LEU A 69 -9.23 5.98 5.27
N VAL A 70 -8.28 5.04 5.41
CA VAL A 70 -7.80 4.57 6.71
C VAL A 70 -7.09 5.68 7.47
N VAL A 71 -6.20 6.45 6.82
CA VAL A 71 -5.54 7.61 7.45
C VAL A 71 -6.58 8.67 7.84
N SER A 72 -7.58 8.90 7.00
CA SER A 72 -8.67 9.85 7.28
C SER A 72 -9.56 9.41 8.44
N SER A 73 -9.66 8.10 8.71
CA SER A 73 -10.39 7.57 9.87
C SER A 73 -9.66 7.76 11.20
N GLY A 74 -8.39 8.18 11.19
CA GLY A 74 -7.58 8.37 12.40
C GLY A 74 -7.18 7.07 13.09
N LEU A 75 -7.28 5.92 12.40
CA LEU A 75 -6.77 4.65 12.88
C LEU A 75 -5.25 4.71 13.05
N SER A 76 -4.76 4.21 14.19
CA SER A 76 -3.33 4.07 14.46
C SER A 76 -2.74 2.86 13.71
N LEU A 77 -2.79 2.92 12.38
CA LEU A 77 -2.24 1.91 11.48
C LEU A 77 -1.03 2.49 10.77
N GLY A 78 0.07 1.73 10.73
CA GLY A 78 1.29 2.15 10.03
C GLY A 78 1.08 2.22 8.52
N LYS A 79 1.25 3.41 7.93
CA LYS A 79 1.24 3.63 6.47
C LYS A 79 2.50 3.11 5.77
N GLU A 80 3.55 2.84 6.55
CA GLU A 80 4.90 2.55 6.09
C GLU A 80 4.95 1.32 5.16
N GLY A 81 4.45 0.17 5.62
CA GLY A 81 4.44 -1.05 4.82
C GLY A 81 3.59 -0.98 3.55
N PRO A 82 2.35 -0.48 3.62
CA PRO A 82 1.53 -0.24 2.43
C PRO A 82 2.18 0.67 1.38
N LEU A 83 2.91 1.71 1.79
CA LEU A 83 3.62 2.63 0.88
C LEU A 83 4.71 1.90 0.08
N VAL A 84 5.48 1.03 0.72
CA VAL A 84 6.50 0.21 0.05
C VAL A 84 5.87 -0.71 -1.00
N HIS A 85 4.72 -1.33 -0.69
CA HIS A 85 4.00 -2.14 -1.66
C HIS A 85 3.48 -1.31 -2.84
N VAL A 86 2.90 -0.13 -2.58
CA VAL A 86 2.46 0.76 -3.66
C VAL A 86 3.63 1.15 -4.58
N ALA A 87 4.80 1.47 -4.02
CA ALA A 87 6.01 1.77 -4.81
C ALA A 87 6.46 0.59 -5.67
N CYS A 88 6.49 -0.63 -5.12
CA CYS A 88 6.79 -1.84 -5.89
C CYS A 88 5.78 -2.11 -7.02
N CYS A 89 4.48 -1.91 -6.76
CA CYS A 89 3.45 -2.01 -7.78
C CYS A 89 3.64 -0.98 -8.90
N CYS A 90 4.01 0.26 -8.56
CA CYS A 90 4.38 1.29 -9.54
C CYS A 90 5.59 0.82 -10.36
N GLY A 91 6.65 0.32 -9.72
CA GLY A 91 7.84 -0.21 -10.39
C GLY A 91 7.51 -1.37 -11.36
N ASN A 92 6.60 -2.27 -10.97
CA ASN A 92 6.12 -3.34 -11.83
C ASN A 92 5.28 -2.80 -13.01
N PHE A 93 4.46 -1.77 -12.79
CA PHE A 93 3.69 -1.10 -13.85
C PHE A 93 4.63 -0.48 -14.90
N PHE A 94 5.64 0.27 -14.47
CA PHE A 94 6.64 0.85 -15.38
C PHE A 94 7.46 -0.22 -16.09
N SER A 95 7.87 -1.28 -15.38
CA SER A 95 8.58 -2.42 -15.98
C SER A 95 7.74 -3.13 -17.05
N SER A 96 6.42 -3.20 -16.87
CA SER A 96 5.48 -3.78 -17.84
C SER A 96 5.30 -2.93 -19.09
N LEU A 97 5.54 -1.61 -19.03
CA LEU A 97 5.43 -0.72 -20.19
C LEU A 97 6.60 -0.92 -21.17
N PHE A 98 7.77 -1.30 -20.64
CA PHE A 98 8.95 -1.59 -21.43
C PHE A 98 9.12 -3.10 -21.62
N SER A 99 8.78 -3.60 -22.82
CA SER A 99 8.90 -5.02 -23.20
C SER A 99 10.29 -5.63 -22.92
N LYS A 100 11.35 -4.81 -22.97
CA LYS A 100 12.74 -5.20 -22.65
C LYS A 100 12.95 -5.59 -21.16
N TYR A 101 12.19 -4.98 -20.24
CA TYR A 101 12.24 -5.27 -18.81
C TYR A 101 11.18 -6.28 -18.39
N SER A 102 10.00 -6.26 -19.03
CA SER A 102 8.92 -7.21 -18.74
C SER A 102 9.26 -8.66 -19.11
N LYS A 103 10.12 -8.90 -20.11
CA LYS A 103 10.48 -10.26 -20.57
C LYS A 103 11.63 -10.89 -19.78
N ASN A 104 12.37 -10.11 -19.00
CA ASN A 104 13.52 -10.59 -18.24
C ASN A 104 13.26 -10.48 -16.74
N GLU A 105 12.92 -11.61 -16.10
CA GLU A 105 12.58 -11.68 -14.68
C GLU A 105 13.71 -11.15 -13.77
N GLY A 106 14.98 -11.36 -14.14
CA GLY A 106 16.12 -10.82 -13.39
C GLY A 106 16.13 -9.29 -13.33
N LYS A 107 15.97 -8.63 -14.49
CA LYS A 107 15.90 -7.16 -14.56
C LYS A 107 14.64 -6.61 -13.91
N ARG A 108 13.52 -7.35 -13.99
CA ARG A 108 12.30 -6.97 -13.28
C ARG A 108 12.50 -6.96 -11.77
N ARG A 109 13.23 -7.94 -11.22
CA ARG A 109 13.57 -7.98 -9.80
C ARG A 109 14.51 -6.86 -9.38
N GLU A 110 15.47 -6.46 -10.22
CA GLU A 110 16.30 -5.28 -9.96
C GLU A 110 15.45 -4.02 -9.84
N VAL A 111 14.50 -3.81 -10.76
CA VAL A 111 13.58 -2.67 -10.71
C VAL A 111 12.68 -2.74 -9.48
N LEU A 112 12.18 -3.92 -9.11
CA LEU A 112 11.38 -4.10 -7.89
C LEU A 112 12.20 -3.82 -6.61
N SER A 113 13.47 -4.22 -6.58
CA SER A 113 14.38 -3.94 -5.46
C SER A 113 14.64 -2.44 -5.32
N ALA A 114 14.91 -1.75 -6.42
CA ALA A 114 15.07 -0.31 -6.44
C ALA A 114 13.77 0.42 -6.04
N ALA A 115 12.61 -0.06 -6.52
CA ALA A 115 11.31 0.48 -6.16
C ALA A 115 10.96 0.25 -4.69
N ALA A 116 11.35 -0.90 -4.12
CA ALA A 116 11.20 -1.17 -2.69
C ALA A 116 12.03 -0.16 -1.88
N ALA A 117 13.33 -0.02 -2.16
CA ALA A 117 14.20 0.93 -1.47
C ALA A 117 13.68 2.38 -1.58
N ALA A 118 13.25 2.81 -2.77
CA ALA A 118 12.62 4.13 -2.96
C ALA A 118 11.31 4.27 -2.17
N GLY A 119 10.49 3.21 -2.14
CA GLY A 119 9.25 3.16 -1.38
C GLY A 119 9.49 3.31 0.12
N VAL A 120 10.50 2.64 0.67
CA VAL A 120 10.81 2.77 2.09
C VAL A 120 11.39 4.15 2.41
N SER A 121 12.27 4.67 1.55
CA SER A 121 12.78 6.04 1.68
C SER A 121 11.66 7.09 1.73
N VAL A 122 10.63 6.97 0.87
CA VAL A 122 9.46 7.86 0.89
C VAL A 122 8.59 7.65 2.12
N ALA A 123 8.46 6.42 2.59
CA ALA A 123 7.64 6.08 3.73
C ALA A 123 8.19 6.76 5.01
N PHE A 124 9.49 6.59 5.28
CA PHE A 124 10.18 7.11 6.46
C PHE A 124 10.76 8.52 6.28
N GLY A 125 10.80 9.06 5.07
CA GLY A 125 11.42 10.36 4.78
C GLY A 125 12.95 10.37 4.93
N ALA A 126 13.58 9.19 4.87
CA ALA A 126 15.02 9.02 5.08
C ALA A 126 15.65 8.37 3.84
N PRO A 127 16.45 9.11 3.03
CA PRO A 127 17.07 8.56 1.82
C PRO A 127 18.27 7.64 2.08
N ILE A 128 18.92 7.75 3.24
CA ILE A 128 20.18 7.02 3.53
C ILE A 128 19.97 5.82 4.46
N GLY A 129 18.88 5.78 5.23
CA GLY A 129 18.67 4.75 6.26
C GLY A 129 18.41 3.34 5.73
N GLU A 130 18.30 3.17 4.42
CA GLU A 130 17.66 2.01 3.75
C GLU A 130 18.46 1.48 2.53
N ILE A 131 19.68 1.97 2.31
CA ILE A 131 20.64 1.47 1.30
C ILE A 131 21.52 0.40 1.96
#